data_AF-A0A3C0A8Q3-F1
#
_entry.id   AF-A0A3C0A8Q3-F1
#
_cell.length_a   1.000
_cell.length_b   1.000
_cell.length_c   1.000
_cell.angle_alpha   90.00
_cell.angle_beta   90.00
_cell.angle_gamma   90.00
#
_symmetry.space_group_name_H-M   'P 1'
#
loop_
_entity.id
_entity.type
_entity.pdbx_description
1 polymer ?
#
loop_
_entity_poly.entity_id
_entity_poly.type
_entity_poly.pdbx_seq_one_letter_code
_entity_poly.pdbx_strand_id
1 'polypeptide(L)'
;MKKFILLLILAAFTSNINAQNTIGNSDLFADGPNNTWVRIFIAATTSDNNNGVEQNFEINITSLPAGGANYRVYQTNENGSANFSSATALTLGINTITVASVTWTRAVKFQFGSGDVEFDALTFNGVDLLNPPVNTDASIGSSNLFDDTSNATWVRILIAAAPGDNNNGAAQVLKINITGLPAGGANYRVYSTNENGGSVFSNVTALTLGMNTISLASVTWSRAVKFQFSSGDVYFDEVSLNNDAGDEDVATSNLFDDTSNATWLRLFEATTTADQNGGAAQTLAITITKLPTTGANYRVYKT
;
A
#
# COMPACT_ATOMS: atom_id res chain seq x y z
N MET A 1 -60.80 -12.81 18.41
CA MET A 1 -59.76 -11.84 18.82
C MET A 1 -58.41 -12.52 18.63
N LYS A 2 -57.57 -11.98 17.75
CA LYS A 2 -56.33 -12.62 17.28
C LYS A 2 -55.29 -12.59 18.41
N LYS A 3 -54.74 -13.75 18.77
CA LYS A 3 -53.67 -13.90 19.75
C LYS A 3 -52.37 -13.31 19.16
N PHE A 4 -51.87 -12.23 19.74
CA PHE A 4 -50.54 -11.70 19.42
C PHE A 4 -49.50 -12.55 20.16
N ILE A 5 -48.63 -13.24 19.41
CA ILE A 5 -47.45 -13.92 19.93
C ILE A 5 -46.30 -12.91 19.87
N LEU A 6 -45.76 -12.54 21.03
CA LEU A 6 -44.57 -11.71 21.14
C LEU A 6 -43.33 -12.60 20.93
N LEU A 7 -42.65 -12.43 19.80
CA LEU A 7 -41.39 -13.11 19.49
C LEU A 7 -40.23 -12.28 20.11
N LEU A 8 -39.66 -12.77 21.20
CA LEU A 8 -38.48 -12.17 21.83
C LEU A 8 -37.23 -12.67 21.07
N ILE A 9 -36.69 -11.86 20.15
CA ILE A 9 -35.42 -12.14 19.48
C ILE A 9 -34.30 -11.68 20.42
N LEU A 10 -33.66 -12.65 21.08
CA LEU A 10 -32.45 -12.42 21.86
C LEU A 10 -31.27 -12.30 20.89
N ALA A 11 -30.91 -11.09 20.50
CA ALA A 11 -29.68 -10.83 19.76
C ALA A 11 -28.50 -11.09 20.70
N ALA A 12 -27.82 -12.22 20.51
CA ALA A 12 -26.52 -12.44 21.11
C ALA A 12 -25.55 -11.44 20.44
N PHE A 13 -25.18 -10.39 21.17
CA PHE A 13 -24.01 -9.60 20.83
C PHE A 13 -22.81 -10.51 21.02
N THR A 14 -22.24 -11.02 19.93
CA THR A 14 -20.87 -11.54 19.98
C THR A 14 -19.98 -10.33 20.20
N SER A 15 -19.60 -10.08 21.45
CA SER A 15 -18.39 -9.32 21.73
C SER A 15 -17.26 -9.97 20.93
N ASN A 16 -16.51 -9.18 20.15
CA ASN A 16 -15.23 -9.61 19.60
C ASN A 16 -14.37 -10.05 20.79
N ILE A 17 -14.34 -11.35 21.07
CA ILE A 17 -13.32 -11.94 21.91
C ILE A 17 -12.05 -11.68 21.13
N ASN A 18 -11.11 -10.91 21.68
CA ASN A 18 -9.72 -10.93 21.22
C ASN A 18 -9.28 -12.39 21.36
N ALA A 19 -9.43 -13.17 20.29
CA ALA A 19 -8.99 -14.55 20.26
C ALA A 19 -7.48 -14.50 20.47
N GLN A 20 -7.00 -15.15 21.53
CA GLN A 20 -5.59 -15.33 21.75
C GLN A 20 -5.05 -16.12 20.55
N ASN A 21 -4.18 -15.49 19.75
CA ASN A 21 -3.67 -16.10 18.53
C ASN A 21 -2.43 -16.92 18.87
N THR A 22 -2.44 -18.21 18.52
CA THR A 22 -1.22 -19.02 18.49
C THR A 22 -0.58 -18.96 17.11
N ILE A 23 0.75 -19.08 17.03
CA ILE A 23 1.46 -19.19 15.73
C ILE A 23 0.91 -20.36 14.90
N GLY A 24 0.48 -21.45 15.54
CA GLY A 24 -0.07 -22.64 14.91
C GLY A 24 -1.45 -22.45 14.28
N ASN A 25 -2.28 -21.57 14.84
CA ASN A 25 -3.65 -21.33 14.36
C ASN A 25 -3.79 -20.03 13.56
N SER A 26 -2.74 -19.22 13.46
CA SER A 26 -2.75 -17.98 12.67
C SER A 26 -2.42 -18.23 11.21
N ASP A 27 -3.23 -17.64 10.32
CA ASP A 27 -3.04 -17.65 8.86
C ASP A 27 -1.80 -16.84 8.41
N LEU A 28 -1.20 -16.05 9.30
CA LEU A 28 0.04 -15.30 9.04
C LEU A 28 1.27 -16.20 8.94
N PHE A 29 1.16 -17.46 9.37
CA PHE A 29 2.25 -18.42 9.37
C PHE A 29 1.90 -19.63 8.51
N ALA A 30 2.83 -20.06 7.68
CA ALA A 30 2.72 -21.30 6.93
C ALA A 30 3.36 -22.47 7.71
N ASP A 31 3.10 -23.69 7.24
CA ASP A 31 3.77 -24.88 7.77
C ASP A 31 5.27 -24.82 7.54
N GLY A 32 6.01 -25.20 8.58
CA GLY A 32 7.45 -25.18 8.55
C GLY A 32 8.07 -26.41 7.87
N PRO A 33 9.38 -26.36 7.58
CA PRO A 33 10.03 -27.36 6.73
C PRO A 33 10.19 -28.74 7.36
N ASN A 34 10.01 -28.89 8.68
CA ASN A 34 10.19 -30.15 9.40
C ASN A 34 9.60 -30.07 10.82
N ASN A 35 9.72 -31.17 11.58
CA ASN A 35 9.21 -31.30 12.95
C ASN A 35 9.96 -30.47 14.00
N THR A 36 11.14 -29.91 13.69
CA THR A 36 11.88 -29.02 14.60
C THR A 36 11.52 -27.56 14.39
N TRP A 37 11.21 -27.18 13.16
CA TRP A 37 10.83 -25.83 12.75
C TRP A 37 9.46 -25.92 12.11
N VAL A 38 8.44 -25.86 12.94
CA VAL A 38 7.09 -26.31 12.62
C VAL A 38 6.24 -25.24 11.95
N ARG A 39 6.58 -23.96 12.12
CA ARG A 39 5.86 -22.83 11.52
C ARG A 39 6.83 -21.81 10.96
N ILE A 40 6.45 -21.12 9.89
CA ILE A 40 7.28 -20.10 9.25
C ILE A 40 6.48 -18.84 8.95
N PHE A 41 7.11 -17.69 9.12
CA PHE A 41 6.71 -16.44 8.48
C PHE A 41 7.58 -16.23 7.24
N ILE A 42 6.95 -15.98 6.10
CA ILE A 42 7.65 -15.73 4.83
C ILE A 42 7.83 -14.21 4.69
N ALA A 43 9.06 -13.74 4.86
CA ALA A 43 9.39 -12.32 4.81
C ALA A 43 9.75 -11.86 3.38
N ALA A 44 10.43 -12.71 2.62
CA ALA A 44 10.76 -12.46 1.22
C ALA A 44 10.97 -13.78 0.46
N THR A 45 10.56 -13.82 -0.80
CA THR A 45 10.75 -14.96 -1.72
C THR A 45 11.62 -14.55 -2.89
N THR A 46 12.48 -15.41 -3.45
CA THR A 46 13.42 -15.03 -4.52
C THR A 46 12.79 -14.44 -5.80
N SER A 47 11.47 -14.53 -5.97
CA SER A 47 10.69 -13.93 -7.06
C SER A 47 10.24 -12.49 -6.80
N ASP A 48 10.33 -12.01 -5.56
CA ASP A 48 9.97 -10.65 -5.20
C ASP A 48 11.11 -9.74 -5.68
N ASN A 49 10.84 -8.82 -6.61
CA ASN A 49 11.89 -8.06 -7.30
C ASN A 49 12.54 -6.96 -6.41
N ASN A 50 12.93 -7.19 -5.14
CA ASN A 50 13.79 -6.29 -4.33
C ASN A 50 14.21 -6.85 -2.94
N ASN A 51 14.66 -8.10 -2.82
CA ASN A 51 14.73 -8.76 -1.48
C ASN A 51 16.07 -8.66 -0.76
N GLY A 52 16.96 -7.81 -1.26
CA GLY A 52 18.18 -7.46 -0.56
C GLY A 52 17.92 -6.54 0.63
N VAL A 53 16.76 -5.87 0.70
CA VAL A 53 16.47 -4.87 1.73
C VAL A 53 16.44 -5.46 3.15
N GLU A 54 16.61 -4.59 4.13
CA GLU A 54 16.49 -4.93 5.54
C GLU A 54 15.07 -5.44 5.86
N GLN A 55 14.98 -6.44 6.74
CA GLN A 55 13.72 -6.98 7.22
C GLN A 55 13.65 -6.81 8.73
N ASN A 56 12.59 -6.19 9.25
CA ASN A 56 12.32 -6.03 10.67
C ASN A 56 11.04 -6.79 11.03
N PHE A 57 11.16 -7.81 11.87
CA PHE A 57 10.03 -8.60 12.36
C PHE A 57 9.90 -8.40 13.87
N GLU A 58 8.73 -7.99 14.33
CA GLU A 58 8.46 -7.73 15.73
C GLU A 58 7.22 -8.49 16.18
N ILE A 59 7.33 -9.28 17.24
CA ILE A 59 6.21 -10.06 17.79
C ILE A 59 6.13 -9.87 19.30
N ASN A 60 4.95 -9.52 19.82
CA ASN A 60 4.70 -9.47 21.25
C ASN A 60 4.12 -10.80 21.73
N ILE A 61 4.93 -11.56 22.48
CA ILE A 61 4.58 -12.90 22.95
C ILE A 61 3.91 -12.78 24.32
N THR A 62 2.71 -13.32 24.42
CA THR A 62 1.92 -13.32 25.65
C THR A 62 2.06 -14.62 26.44
N SER A 63 2.45 -15.71 25.79
CA SER A 63 2.66 -17.00 26.44
C SER A 63 3.52 -17.95 25.59
N LEU A 64 4.23 -18.86 26.27
CA LEU A 64 5.16 -19.82 25.70
C LEU A 64 4.80 -21.23 26.21
N PRO A 65 5.06 -22.29 25.42
CA PRO A 65 4.93 -23.66 25.89
C PRO A 65 5.89 -23.94 27.07
N ALA A 66 5.59 -24.95 27.89
CA ALA A 66 6.33 -25.25 29.11
C ALA A 66 7.84 -25.50 28.91
N GLY A 67 8.26 -25.94 27.71
CA GLY A 67 9.66 -26.13 27.33
C GLY A 67 10.34 -24.90 26.69
N GLY A 68 9.63 -23.77 26.61
CA GLY A 68 10.01 -22.63 25.79
C GLY A 68 9.89 -22.90 24.28
N ALA A 69 10.13 -21.87 23.48
CA ALA A 69 10.18 -21.99 22.04
C ALA A 69 11.37 -21.18 21.50
N ASN A 70 11.97 -21.68 20.42
CA ASN A 70 13.06 -21.01 19.74
C ASN A 70 12.61 -20.52 18.36
N TYR A 71 13.24 -19.46 17.86
CA TYR A 71 13.19 -19.07 16.47
C TYR A 71 14.57 -19.22 15.81
N ARG A 72 14.59 -19.27 14.48
CA ARG A 72 15.78 -19.02 13.67
C ARG A 72 15.41 -18.31 12.37
N VAL A 73 16.37 -17.62 11.77
CA VAL A 73 16.22 -17.00 10.46
C VAL A 73 16.80 -17.93 9.40
N TYR A 74 15.99 -18.28 8.40
CA TYR A 74 16.47 -18.82 7.13
C TYR A 74 16.66 -17.67 6.15
N GLN A 75 17.78 -17.67 5.45
CA GLN A 75 18.02 -16.78 4.32
C GLN A 75 18.84 -17.47 3.23
N THR A 76 18.80 -17.00 1.99
CA THR A 76 19.74 -17.47 0.97
C THR A 76 20.96 -16.56 0.85
N ASN A 77 22.14 -17.14 0.60
CA ASN A 77 23.32 -16.37 0.22
C ASN A 77 23.25 -15.93 -1.25
N GLU A 78 24.28 -15.22 -1.72
CA GLU A 78 24.37 -14.71 -3.10
C GLU A 78 24.25 -15.82 -4.18
N ASN A 79 24.69 -17.04 -3.84
CA ASN A 79 24.62 -18.20 -4.73
C ASN A 79 23.28 -18.97 -4.61
N GLY A 80 22.31 -18.44 -3.86
CA GLY A 80 21.01 -19.09 -3.63
C GLY A 80 21.05 -20.24 -2.61
N SER A 81 22.20 -20.52 -1.99
CA SER A 81 22.33 -21.58 -0.99
C SER A 81 21.71 -21.16 0.34
N ALA A 82 21.08 -22.11 1.02
CA ALA A 82 20.49 -21.91 2.33
C ALA A 82 21.55 -21.52 3.38
N ASN A 83 21.23 -20.51 4.17
CA ASN A 83 21.98 -20.05 5.33
C ASN A 83 21.01 -19.88 6.51
N PHE A 84 21.40 -20.34 7.70
CA PHE A 84 20.55 -20.34 8.88
C PHE A 84 21.26 -19.64 10.04
N SER A 85 20.54 -18.78 10.76
CA SER A 85 21.02 -18.28 12.05
C SER A 85 21.06 -19.41 13.09
N SER A 86 21.76 -19.20 14.19
CA SER A 86 21.58 -20.01 15.38
C SER A 86 20.14 -19.95 15.88
N ALA A 87 19.70 -21.04 16.52
CA ALA A 87 18.44 -21.04 17.25
C ALA A 87 18.54 -20.07 18.44
N THR A 88 17.54 -19.20 18.58
CA THR A 88 17.47 -18.19 19.63
C THR A 88 16.15 -18.35 20.37
N ALA A 89 16.20 -18.32 21.71
CA ALA A 89 15.00 -18.47 22.52
C ALA A 89 14.09 -17.25 22.40
N LEU A 90 12.78 -17.50 22.30
CA LEU A 90 11.76 -16.48 22.43
C LEU A 90 11.54 -16.15 23.91
N THR A 91 11.19 -14.90 24.18
CA THR A 91 10.89 -14.41 25.52
C THR A 91 9.48 -13.84 25.59
N LEU A 92 8.88 -13.77 26.78
CA LEU A 92 7.62 -13.04 26.96
C LEU A 92 7.84 -11.54 26.70
N GLY A 93 6.85 -10.89 26.09
CA GLY A 93 6.94 -9.51 25.63
C GLY A 93 7.43 -9.39 24.19
N ILE A 94 7.93 -8.20 23.85
CA ILE A 94 8.35 -7.85 22.49
C ILE A 94 9.67 -8.55 22.14
N ASN A 95 9.67 -9.28 21.02
CA ASN A 95 10.86 -9.85 20.41
C ASN A 95 11.07 -9.19 19.04
N THR A 96 12.17 -8.46 18.88
CA THR A 96 12.56 -7.79 17.64
C THR A 96 13.65 -8.59 16.92
N ILE A 97 13.42 -8.93 15.66
CA ILE A 97 14.33 -9.73 14.83
C ILE A 97 14.62 -8.95 13.55
N THR A 98 15.85 -8.44 13.44
CA THR A 98 16.31 -7.66 12.29
C THR A 98 17.24 -8.50 11.40
N VAL A 99 16.97 -8.49 10.10
CA VAL A 99 17.84 -9.07 9.06
C VAL A 99 18.40 -7.93 8.22
N ALA A 100 19.67 -7.59 8.45
CA ALA A 100 20.34 -6.46 7.79
C ALA A 100 20.34 -6.57 6.27
N SER A 101 20.28 -5.44 5.57
CA SER A 101 20.27 -5.37 4.10
C SER A 101 21.55 -5.91 3.44
N VAL A 102 21.42 -6.40 2.22
CA VAL A 102 22.49 -6.90 1.34
C VAL A 102 22.27 -6.42 -0.11
N THR A 103 23.25 -6.61 -0.98
CA THR A 103 23.20 -6.13 -2.38
C THR A 103 22.68 -7.14 -3.40
N TRP A 104 22.27 -8.34 -2.97
CA TRP A 104 21.74 -9.40 -3.82
C TRP A 104 20.33 -9.83 -3.38
N THR A 105 19.56 -10.42 -4.29
CA THR A 105 18.24 -10.97 -3.99
C THR A 105 18.38 -12.23 -3.13
N ARG A 106 17.59 -12.32 -2.05
CA ARG A 106 17.55 -13.51 -1.20
C ARG A 106 16.12 -13.84 -0.77
N ALA A 107 15.85 -15.09 -0.46
CA ALA A 107 14.68 -15.44 0.34
C ALA A 107 14.99 -15.18 1.83
N VAL A 108 13.99 -14.79 2.61
CA VAL A 108 14.07 -14.65 4.08
C VAL A 108 12.82 -15.27 4.70
N LYS A 109 13.01 -16.12 5.71
CA LYS A 109 11.92 -16.74 6.48
C LYS A 109 12.29 -16.75 7.96
N PHE A 110 11.35 -16.37 8.82
CA PHE A 110 11.48 -16.58 10.27
C PHE A 110 10.84 -17.92 10.60
N GLN A 111 11.59 -18.84 11.19
CA GLN A 111 11.14 -20.19 11.49
C GLN A 111 10.99 -20.37 13.00
N PHE A 112 9.88 -20.95 13.43
CA PHE A 112 9.49 -21.12 14.82
C PHE A 112 9.46 -22.59 15.20
N GLY A 113 10.03 -22.92 16.36
CA GLY A 113 10.13 -24.29 16.85
C GLY A 113 8.86 -24.83 17.50
N SER A 114 7.85 -23.99 17.72
CA SER A 114 6.55 -24.39 18.25
C SER A 114 5.43 -23.56 17.61
N GLY A 115 4.28 -24.20 17.39
CA GLY A 115 3.03 -23.52 17.03
C GLY A 115 2.27 -22.99 18.26
N ASP A 116 2.60 -23.45 19.46
CA ASP A 116 1.89 -23.12 20.71
C ASP A 116 2.29 -21.77 21.31
N VAL A 117 3.11 -20.99 20.61
CA VAL A 117 3.49 -19.64 21.04
C VAL A 117 2.28 -18.72 20.85
N GLU A 118 1.85 -18.07 21.91
CA GLU A 118 0.73 -17.13 21.92
C GLU A 118 1.24 -15.69 21.79
N PHE A 119 0.57 -14.89 20.96
CA PHE A 119 0.94 -13.51 20.69
C PHE A 119 -0.30 -12.63 20.50
N ASP A 120 -0.15 -11.33 20.75
CA ASP A 120 -1.22 -10.33 20.63
C ASP A 120 -0.83 -9.09 19.81
N ALA A 121 0.43 -8.98 19.39
CA ALA A 121 0.90 -8.01 18.40
C ALA A 121 1.92 -8.66 17.47
N LEU A 122 1.86 -8.33 16.18
CA LEU A 122 2.85 -8.73 15.19
C LEU A 122 3.03 -7.59 14.18
N THR A 123 4.25 -7.11 14.00
CA THR A 123 4.59 -6.13 12.96
C THR A 123 5.69 -6.64 12.05
N PHE A 124 5.63 -6.25 10.77
CA PHE A 124 6.66 -6.55 9.79
C PHE A 124 7.00 -5.31 8.98
N ASN A 125 8.27 -4.90 8.99
CA ASN A 125 8.77 -3.66 8.41
C ASN A 125 7.95 -2.42 8.81
N GLY A 126 7.47 -2.40 10.06
CA GLY A 126 6.65 -1.32 10.61
C GLY A 126 5.13 -1.45 10.38
N VAL A 127 4.67 -2.47 9.63
CA VAL A 127 3.25 -2.72 9.36
C VAL A 127 2.69 -3.68 10.40
N ASP A 128 1.63 -3.30 11.14
CA ASP A 128 0.87 -4.23 12.01
C ASP A 128 0.14 -5.27 11.16
N LEU A 129 0.26 -6.55 11.51
CA LEU A 129 -0.32 -7.68 10.78
C LEU A 129 -1.52 -8.31 11.49
N LEU A 130 -1.72 -8.05 12.79
CA LEU A 130 -2.89 -8.53 13.53
C LEU A 130 -4.04 -7.53 13.47
N ASN A 131 -3.68 -6.26 13.63
CA ASN A 131 -4.58 -5.13 13.40
C ASN A 131 -3.91 -4.28 12.34
N PRO A 132 -3.76 -4.79 11.09
CA PRO A 132 -3.35 -3.90 10.01
C PRO A 132 -4.23 -2.68 10.11
N PRO A 133 -3.64 -1.47 10.10
CA PRO A 133 -4.40 -0.27 10.29
C PRO A 133 -5.65 -0.40 9.43
N VAL A 134 -6.83 -0.34 10.06
CA VAL A 134 -8.06 -0.06 9.33
C VAL A 134 -7.94 1.41 8.97
N ASN A 135 -6.99 1.70 8.12
CA ASN A 135 -6.87 2.98 7.49
C ASN A 135 -8.12 3.09 6.63
N THR A 136 -8.67 4.28 6.61
CA THR A 136 -9.59 4.73 5.56
C THR A 136 -8.88 4.83 4.20
N ASP A 137 -7.89 3.96 3.95
CA ASP A 137 -7.13 3.86 2.71
C ASP A 137 -8.10 3.48 1.60
N ALA A 138 -8.02 4.21 0.48
CA ALA A 138 -8.73 3.81 -0.71
C ALA A 138 -8.11 2.48 -1.19
N SER A 139 -8.93 1.47 -1.45
CA SER A 139 -8.45 0.38 -2.28
C SER A 139 -8.31 0.91 -3.71
N ILE A 140 -7.49 0.26 -4.53
CA ILE A 140 -7.49 0.52 -5.97
C ILE A 140 -8.92 0.43 -6.52
N GLY A 141 -9.74 -0.46 -5.97
CA GLY A 141 -11.15 -0.66 -6.31
C GLY A 141 -12.09 0.50 -5.95
N SER A 142 -11.84 1.21 -4.85
CA SER A 142 -12.69 2.32 -4.40
C SER A 142 -12.14 3.70 -4.77
N SER A 143 -10.87 3.78 -5.18
CA SER A 143 -10.21 5.02 -5.57
C SER A 143 -10.67 5.54 -6.94
N ASN A 144 -10.84 6.86 -7.03
CA ASN A 144 -11.12 7.57 -8.28
C ASN A 144 -9.88 7.80 -9.16
N LEU A 145 -8.69 7.45 -8.67
CA LEU A 145 -7.44 7.53 -9.45
C LEU A 145 -7.30 6.37 -10.45
N PHE A 146 -8.12 5.33 -10.30
CA PHE A 146 -8.04 4.13 -11.12
C PHE A 146 -9.37 3.87 -11.81
N ASP A 147 -9.33 3.68 -13.13
CA ASP A 147 -10.51 3.35 -13.91
C ASP A 147 -10.75 1.83 -13.94
N ASP A 148 -12.01 1.44 -14.08
CA ASP A 148 -12.40 0.07 -14.40
C ASP A 148 -12.03 -0.30 -15.85
N THR A 149 -11.80 -1.59 -16.09
CA THR A 149 -11.65 -2.11 -17.44
C THR A 149 -12.63 -3.24 -17.75
N SER A 150 -12.79 -3.54 -19.04
CA SER A 150 -13.52 -4.72 -19.51
C SER A 150 -12.71 -6.02 -19.49
N ASN A 151 -11.43 -5.97 -19.10
CA ASN A 151 -10.55 -7.13 -19.05
C ASN A 151 -10.71 -7.88 -17.71
N ALA A 152 -11.07 -9.17 -17.77
CA ALA A 152 -11.31 -9.98 -16.57
C ALA A 152 -10.06 -10.22 -15.69
N THR A 153 -8.85 -10.06 -16.24
CA THR A 153 -7.58 -10.24 -15.51
C THR A 153 -6.96 -8.93 -15.08
N TRP A 154 -7.20 -7.84 -15.80
CA TRP A 154 -6.59 -6.53 -15.58
C TRP A 154 -7.66 -5.51 -15.27
N VAL A 155 -8.28 -5.69 -14.12
CA VAL A 155 -9.57 -5.09 -13.78
C VAL A 155 -9.50 -3.59 -13.50
N ARG A 156 -8.33 -3.07 -13.11
CA ARG A 156 -8.13 -1.64 -12.80
C ARG A 156 -6.91 -1.06 -13.50
N ILE A 157 -6.99 0.20 -13.89
CA ILE A 157 -5.90 0.92 -14.56
C ILE A 157 -5.67 2.31 -13.98
N LEU A 158 -4.43 2.75 -13.93
CA LEU A 158 -4.06 4.16 -13.80
C LEU A 158 -3.55 4.63 -15.16
N ILE A 159 -4.18 5.67 -15.71
CA ILE A 159 -3.77 6.26 -16.98
C ILE A 159 -2.64 7.25 -16.70
N ALA A 160 -1.45 6.96 -17.23
CA ALA A 160 -0.28 7.83 -17.07
C ALA A 160 -0.04 8.73 -18.29
N ALA A 161 -0.51 8.30 -19.46
CA ALA A 161 -0.52 9.10 -20.68
C ALA A 161 -1.67 8.65 -21.57
N ALA A 162 -2.51 9.59 -22.04
CA ALA A 162 -3.65 9.27 -22.87
C ALA A 162 -3.27 9.20 -24.37
N PRO A 163 -4.04 8.45 -25.18
CA PRO A 163 -3.90 8.50 -26.63
C PRO A 163 -4.17 9.92 -27.15
N GLY A 164 -3.22 10.51 -27.87
CA GLY A 164 -3.39 11.83 -28.48
C GLY A 164 -2.92 13.01 -27.62
N ASP A 165 -2.46 12.78 -26.38
CA ASP A 165 -1.67 13.79 -25.69
C ASP A 165 -0.38 14.04 -26.52
N ASN A 166 -0.01 15.30 -26.70
CA ASN A 166 1.16 15.67 -27.50
C ASN A 166 2.45 15.34 -26.73
N ASN A 167 3.30 14.49 -27.31
CA ASN A 167 4.70 14.25 -26.89
C ASN A 167 4.93 13.47 -25.56
N ASN A 168 4.13 12.44 -25.28
CA ASN A 168 4.20 11.63 -24.04
C ASN A 168 5.27 10.52 -24.09
N GLY A 169 6.33 10.72 -24.87
CA GLY A 169 7.45 9.79 -24.96
C GLY A 169 8.26 9.70 -23.66
N ALA A 170 8.01 10.57 -22.67
CA ALA A 170 8.75 10.62 -21.42
C ALA A 170 8.74 9.28 -20.64
N ALA A 171 9.73 9.14 -19.77
CA ALA A 171 9.77 8.04 -18.81
C ALA A 171 8.58 8.17 -17.85
N GLN A 172 8.00 7.05 -17.48
CA GLN A 172 6.88 7.00 -16.53
C GLN A 172 7.32 6.26 -15.28
N VAL A 173 7.06 6.82 -14.09
CA VAL A 173 7.44 6.21 -12.81
C VAL A 173 6.27 6.28 -11.84
N LEU A 174 5.58 5.16 -11.63
CA LEU A 174 4.55 5.05 -10.59
C LEU A 174 5.20 4.54 -9.31
N LYS A 175 5.02 5.25 -8.20
CA LYS A 175 5.31 4.75 -6.86
C LYS A 175 3.99 4.57 -6.12
N ILE A 176 3.83 3.44 -5.46
CA ILE A 176 2.63 3.14 -4.67
C ILE A 176 3.04 2.37 -3.42
N ASN A 177 2.66 2.85 -2.25
CA ASN A 177 2.86 2.14 -0.99
C ASN A 177 1.67 1.25 -0.71
N ILE A 178 1.88 -0.06 -0.72
CA ILE A 178 0.79 -1.03 -0.55
C ILE A 178 0.71 -1.44 0.92
N THR A 179 -0.45 -1.19 1.52
CA THR A 179 -0.76 -1.52 2.91
C THR A 179 -1.52 -2.83 3.04
N GLY A 180 -2.11 -3.35 1.95
CA GLY A 180 -2.83 -4.64 1.96
C GLY A 180 -3.00 -5.27 0.59
N LEU A 181 -3.01 -6.60 0.54
CA LEU A 181 -3.19 -7.42 -0.67
C LEU A 181 -4.28 -8.48 -0.45
N PRO A 182 -4.96 -8.94 -1.51
CA PRO A 182 -5.91 -10.05 -1.40
C PRO A 182 -5.18 -11.37 -1.13
N ALA A 183 -5.88 -12.38 -0.60
CA ALA A 183 -5.28 -13.66 -0.19
C ALA A 183 -4.51 -14.41 -1.32
N GLY A 184 -4.85 -14.17 -2.59
CA GLY A 184 -4.15 -14.72 -3.76
C GLY A 184 -3.01 -13.84 -4.30
N GLY A 185 -2.70 -12.73 -3.63
CA GLY A 185 -1.84 -11.67 -4.14
C GLY A 185 -2.48 -10.89 -5.28
N ALA A 186 -1.81 -9.82 -5.71
CA ALA A 186 -2.18 -9.05 -6.89
C ALA A 186 -0.95 -8.80 -7.75
N ASN A 187 -1.17 -8.61 -9.06
CA ASN A 187 -0.11 -8.36 -10.02
C ASN A 187 -0.33 -7.03 -10.71
N TYR A 188 0.75 -6.45 -11.22
CA TYR A 188 0.72 -5.33 -12.15
C TYR A 188 1.36 -5.70 -13.49
N ARG A 189 1.02 -4.92 -14.53
CA ARG A 189 1.80 -4.80 -15.77
C ARG A 189 1.63 -3.41 -16.35
N VAL A 190 2.53 -3.02 -17.25
CA VAL A 190 2.46 -1.74 -17.95
C VAL A 190 1.98 -1.97 -19.38
N TYR A 191 0.91 -1.29 -19.75
CA TYR A 191 0.49 -1.13 -21.14
C TYR A 191 1.14 0.11 -21.74
N SER A 192 1.60 0.00 -22.99
CA SER A 192 2.03 1.14 -23.79
C SER A 192 1.72 0.95 -25.27
N THR A 193 1.88 2.00 -26.09
CA THR A 193 1.81 1.89 -27.55
C THR A 193 3.19 2.06 -28.21
N ASN A 194 3.44 1.31 -29.29
CA ASN A 194 4.59 1.50 -30.16
C ASN A 194 4.39 2.70 -31.12
N GLU A 195 5.40 3.00 -31.94
CA GLU A 195 5.37 4.13 -32.90
C GLU A 195 4.21 4.05 -33.91
N ASN A 196 3.70 2.85 -34.17
CA ASN A 196 2.63 2.58 -35.12
C ASN A 196 1.25 2.47 -34.43
N GLY A 197 1.15 2.83 -33.14
CA GLY A 197 -0.08 2.73 -32.36
C GLY A 197 -0.44 1.31 -31.92
N GLY A 198 0.41 0.32 -32.17
CA GLY A 198 0.24 -1.06 -31.73
C GLY A 198 0.44 -1.20 -30.22
N SER A 199 -0.35 -2.07 -29.59
CA SER A 199 -0.30 -2.30 -28.14
C SER A 199 0.92 -3.14 -27.73
N VAL A 200 1.57 -2.74 -26.64
CA VAL A 200 2.74 -3.40 -26.03
C VAL A 200 2.49 -3.57 -24.54
N PHE A 201 2.82 -4.74 -23.99
CA PHE A 201 2.68 -5.06 -22.57
C PHE A 201 4.02 -5.46 -21.97
N SER A 202 4.32 -4.96 -20.77
CA SER A 202 5.44 -5.48 -19.98
C SER A 202 5.17 -6.91 -19.50
N ASN A 203 6.20 -7.53 -18.94
CA ASN A 203 6.03 -8.73 -18.13
C ASN A 203 5.08 -8.44 -16.95
N VAL A 204 4.41 -9.50 -16.51
CA VAL A 204 3.59 -9.48 -15.29
C VAL A 204 4.50 -9.55 -14.08
N THR A 205 4.24 -8.75 -13.06
CA THR A 205 5.01 -8.73 -11.83
C THR A 205 4.09 -8.65 -10.63
N ALA A 206 4.37 -9.42 -9.59
CA ALA A 206 3.60 -9.41 -8.36
C ALA A 206 3.81 -8.09 -7.60
N LEU A 207 2.76 -7.60 -6.96
CA LEU A 207 2.82 -6.52 -6.00
C LEU A 207 3.25 -7.07 -4.64
N THR A 208 4.04 -6.30 -3.90
CA THR A 208 4.45 -6.63 -2.53
C THR A 208 3.87 -5.63 -1.54
N LEU A 209 3.76 -5.99 -0.26
CA LEU A 209 3.50 -5.01 0.80
C LEU A 209 4.65 -3.99 0.87
N GLY A 210 4.34 -2.75 1.26
CA GLY A 210 5.26 -1.63 1.26
C GLY A 210 5.41 -0.94 -0.11
N MET A 211 6.51 -0.22 -0.29
CA MET A 211 6.73 0.64 -1.45
C MET A 211 7.02 -0.16 -2.73
N ASN A 212 6.17 0.00 -3.74
CA ASN A 212 6.37 -0.52 -5.08
C ASN A 212 6.76 0.62 -6.03
N THR A 213 7.86 0.47 -6.76
CA THR A 213 8.29 1.43 -7.80
C THR A 213 8.21 0.77 -9.18
N ILE A 214 7.35 1.29 -10.05
CA ILE A 214 7.06 0.75 -11.38
C ILE A 214 7.47 1.75 -12.43
N SER A 215 8.49 1.41 -13.23
CA SER A 215 9.10 2.32 -14.19
C SER A 215 8.95 1.85 -15.63
N LEU A 216 8.73 2.80 -16.54
CA LEU A 216 8.76 2.61 -17.99
C LEU A 216 9.72 3.63 -18.60
N ALA A 217 10.74 3.15 -19.32
CA ALA A 217 11.76 4.02 -19.94
C ALA A 217 11.17 4.93 -21.04
N SER A 218 11.79 6.09 -21.27
CA SER A 218 11.40 7.05 -22.30
C SER A 218 11.64 6.55 -23.73
N VAL A 219 10.91 7.12 -24.69
CA VAL A 219 11.01 6.90 -26.14
C VAL A 219 10.90 8.23 -26.89
N THR A 220 11.16 8.22 -28.19
CA THR A 220 11.15 9.43 -29.05
C THR A 220 9.82 9.69 -29.76
N TRP A 221 8.84 8.79 -29.62
CA TRP A 221 7.49 8.94 -30.19
C TRP A 221 6.44 9.12 -29.11
N SER A 222 5.28 9.67 -29.48
CA SER A 222 4.14 9.77 -28.56
C SER A 222 3.51 8.40 -28.34
N ARG A 223 3.15 8.10 -27.09
CA ARG A 223 2.51 6.82 -26.73
C ARG A 223 1.50 7.01 -25.62
N ALA A 224 0.50 6.13 -25.61
CA ALA A 224 -0.34 5.94 -24.43
C ALA A 224 0.42 5.08 -23.41
N VAL A 225 0.21 5.31 -22.11
CA VAL A 225 0.77 4.49 -21.03
C VAL A 225 -0.29 4.29 -19.96
N LYS A 226 -0.46 3.02 -19.53
CA LYS A 226 -1.37 2.65 -18.43
C LYS A 226 -0.69 1.64 -17.52
N PHE A 227 -0.77 1.86 -16.21
CA PHE A 227 -0.41 0.86 -15.23
C PHE A 227 -1.66 0.02 -14.95
N GLN A 228 -1.60 -1.28 -15.19
CA GLN A 228 -2.74 -2.19 -15.06
C GLN A 228 -2.56 -3.08 -13.84
N PHE A 229 -3.65 -3.30 -13.10
CA PHE A 229 -3.68 -4.06 -11.86
C PHE A 229 -4.66 -5.22 -11.97
N SER A 230 -4.29 -6.37 -11.40
CA SER A 230 -5.09 -7.59 -11.50
C SER A 230 -6.19 -7.72 -10.46
N SER A 231 -6.28 -6.79 -9.51
CA SER A 231 -7.31 -6.78 -8.46
C SER A 231 -7.64 -5.34 -8.07
N GLY A 232 -8.90 -5.09 -7.71
CA GLY A 232 -9.32 -3.86 -7.02
C GLY A 232 -9.07 -3.93 -5.51
N ASP A 233 -8.91 -5.12 -4.95
CA ASP A 233 -8.74 -5.35 -3.50
C ASP A 233 -7.28 -5.16 -3.05
N VAL A 234 -6.61 -4.14 -3.58
CA VAL A 234 -5.25 -3.72 -3.21
C VAL A 234 -5.36 -2.41 -2.45
N TYR A 235 -4.89 -2.37 -1.22
CA TYR A 235 -4.97 -1.20 -0.33
C TYR A 235 -3.65 -0.44 -0.36
N PHE A 236 -3.73 0.89 -0.37
CA PHE A 236 -2.57 1.77 -0.43
C PHE A 236 -2.81 3.07 0.35
N ASP A 237 -1.77 3.65 0.93
CA ASP A 237 -1.79 4.92 1.67
C ASP A 237 -0.95 6.03 0.97
N GLU A 238 -0.16 5.67 -0.04
CA GLU A 238 0.63 6.61 -0.84
C GLU A 238 0.65 6.20 -2.31
N VAL A 239 0.45 7.16 -3.23
CA VAL A 239 0.63 6.96 -4.67
C VAL A 239 1.17 8.24 -5.34
N SER A 240 2.15 8.10 -6.22
CA SER A 240 2.69 9.21 -7.03
C SER A 240 3.07 8.74 -8.43
N LEU A 241 2.84 9.58 -9.44
CA LEU A 241 3.22 9.31 -10.83
C LEU A 241 4.27 10.34 -11.27
N ASN A 242 5.39 9.90 -11.82
CA ASN A 242 6.51 10.75 -12.28
C ASN A 242 7.15 11.63 -11.20
N ASN A 243 7.00 11.24 -9.92
CA ASN A 243 7.28 12.08 -8.76
C ASN A 243 6.40 13.35 -8.68
N ASP A 244 5.34 13.46 -9.49
CA ASP A 244 4.15 14.22 -9.08
C ASP A 244 3.47 13.36 -8.01
N ALA A 245 3.72 13.71 -6.74
CA ALA A 245 2.74 13.39 -5.71
C ALA A 245 1.44 14.03 -6.20
N GLY A 246 0.42 13.22 -6.48
CA GLY A 246 -0.80 13.62 -7.19
C GLY A 246 -1.71 14.54 -6.38
N ASP A 247 -1.21 15.71 -6.01
CA ASP A 247 -1.97 16.83 -5.53
C ASP A 247 -1.52 18.03 -6.38
N GLU A 248 -2.44 18.67 -7.10
CA GLU A 248 -2.07 19.88 -7.83
C GLU A 248 -1.63 20.92 -6.79
N ASP A 249 -0.34 21.28 -6.83
CA ASP A 249 0.14 22.41 -6.06
C ASP A 249 -0.75 23.61 -6.40
N VAL A 250 -1.13 24.42 -5.42
CA VAL A 250 -1.79 25.71 -5.68
C VAL A 250 -0.94 26.54 -6.66
N ALA A 251 0.39 26.35 -6.67
CA ALA A 251 1.31 26.95 -7.61
C ALA A 251 1.21 26.41 -9.06
N THR A 252 0.53 25.29 -9.31
CA THR A 252 0.36 24.72 -10.66
C THR A 252 -1.11 24.56 -11.06
N SER A 253 -2.04 24.70 -10.12
CA SER A 253 -3.46 24.44 -10.38
C SER A 253 -4.12 25.46 -11.30
N ASN A 254 -4.87 24.97 -12.29
CA ASN A 254 -5.64 25.83 -13.22
C ASN A 254 -6.85 26.52 -12.57
N LEU A 255 -7.21 26.14 -11.33
CA LEU A 255 -8.29 26.74 -10.57
C LEU A 255 -7.88 28.10 -9.97
N PHE A 256 -6.58 28.37 -9.89
CA PHE A 256 -6.04 29.60 -9.32
C PHE A 256 -5.33 30.43 -10.37
N ASP A 257 -5.68 31.70 -10.48
CA ASP A 257 -5.02 32.66 -11.35
C ASP A 257 -3.73 33.19 -10.71
N ASP A 258 -2.77 33.56 -11.56
CA ASP A 258 -1.58 34.30 -11.14
C ASP A 258 -1.93 35.75 -10.79
N THR A 259 -1.24 36.31 -9.79
CA THR A 259 -1.36 37.72 -9.46
C THR A 259 -0.02 38.45 -9.59
N SER A 260 -0.08 39.77 -9.81
CA SER A 260 1.11 40.62 -9.79
C SER A 260 1.60 40.96 -8.37
N ASN A 261 0.99 40.41 -7.32
CA ASN A 261 1.33 40.71 -5.93
C ASN A 261 2.49 39.83 -5.46
N ALA A 262 3.57 40.46 -4.98
CA ALA A 262 4.78 39.76 -4.55
C ALA A 262 4.61 38.85 -3.32
N THR A 263 3.53 39.01 -2.54
CA THR A 263 3.25 38.22 -1.33
C THR A 263 2.12 37.22 -1.54
N TRP A 264 1.17 37.52 -2.43
CA TRP A 264 -0.03 36.72 -2.65
C TRP A 264 -0.08 36.23 -4.08
N LEU A 265 0.70 35.18 -4.37
CA LEU A 265 1.05 34.81 -5.73
C LEU A 265 -0.14 34.24 -6.54
N ARG A 266 -1.14 33.67 -5.85
CA ARG A 266 -2.27 32.97 -6.46
C ARG A 266 -3.62 33.41 -5.91
N LEU A 267 -4.64 33.41 -6.77
CA LEU A 267 -5.99 33.89 -6.50
C LEU A 267 -7.03 32.87 -6.96
N PHE A 268 -8.01 32.58 -6.11
CA PHE A 268 -9.26 31.94 -6.50
C PHE A 268 -10.37 32.99 -6.46
N GLU A 269 -10.99 33.30 -7.59
CA GLU A 269 -12.09 34.27 -7.67
C GLU A 269 -13.43 33.58 -7.38
N ALA A 270 -13.92 33.74 -6.15
CA ALA A 270 -15.16 33.09 -5.71
C ALA A 270 -16.44 33.70 -6.32
N THR A 271 -16.42 35.00 -6.62
CA THR A 271 -17.53 35.75 -7.22
C THR A 271 -17.02 37.09 -7.74
N THR A 272 -17.76 37.73 -8.64
CA THR A 272 -17.42 39.06 -9.20
C THR A 272 -18.46 40.10 -8.78
N THR A 273 -18.15 41.38 -8.93
CA THR A 273 -19.12 42.47 -8.69
C THR A 273 -20.29 42.48 -9.67
N ALA A 274 -20.20 41.73 -10.78
CA ALA A 274 -21.28 41.53 -11.73
C ALA A 274 -22.19 40.33 -11.36
N ASP A 275 -21.80 39.52 -10.37
CA ASP A 275 -22.57 38.38 -9.91
C ASP A 275 -23.75 38.86 -9.05
N GLN A 276 -24.97 38.60 -9.53
CA GLN A 276 -26.20 38.95 -8.84
C GLN A 276 -26.38 38.21 -7.51
N ASN A 277 -25.60 37.13 -7.29
CA ASN A 277 -25.57 36.35 -6.07
C ASN A 277 -24.34 36.64 -5.19
N GLY A 278 -23.51 37.65 -5.50
CA GLY A 278 -22.27 37.95 -4.77
C GLY A 278 -22.44 38.28 -3.29
N GLY A 279 -23.68 38.57 -2.84
CA GLY A 279 -24.04 38.75 -1.43
C GLY A 279 -24.37 37.46 -0.67
N ALA A 280 -24.42 36.30 -1.34
CA ALA A 280 -24.68 35.01 -0.71
C ALA A 280 -23.45 34.51 0.07
N ALA A 281 -23.69 33.64 1.04
CA ALA A 281 -22.60 33.01 1.79
C ALA A 281 -21.78 32.09 0.87
N GLN A 282 -20.48 32.36 0.76
CA GLN A 282 -19.54 31.55 0.00
C GLN A 282 -18.70 30.68 0.92
N THR A 283 -18.59 29.39 0.59
CA THR A 283 -17.76 28.43 1.32
C THR A 283 -16.72 27.85 0.37
N LEU A 284 -15.43 28.05 0.68
CA LEU A 284 -14.33 27.35 0.04
C LEU A 284 -13.88 26.21 0.97
N ALA A 285 -14.06 24.98 0.52
CA ALA A 285 -13.52 23.79 1.19
C ALA A 285 -12.32 23.29 0.41
N ILE A 286 -11.15 23.30 1.06
CA ILE A 286 -9.90 22.76 0.50
C ILE A 286 -9.30 21.76 1.48
N THR A 287 -8.74 20.68 0.95
CA THR A 287 -7.95 19.72 1.72
C THR A 287 -6.49 20.02 1.44
N ILE A 288 -5.71 20.33 2.48
CA ILE A 288 -4.28 20.60 2.35
C ILE A 288 -3.53 19.34 2.73
N THR A 289 -2.92 18.66 1.75
CA THR A 289 -2.15 17.43 2.01
C THR A 289 -0.68 17.71 2.33
N LYS A 290 -0.17 18.89 1.93
CA LYS A 290 1.23 19.31 2.16
C LYS A 290 1.37 20.83 2.25
N LEU A 291 2.29 21.29 3.11
CA LEU A 291 2.69 22.69 3.23
C LEU A 291 4.21 22.83 3.12
N PRO A 292 4.74 24.00 2.68
CA PRO A 292 6.14 24.34 2.84
C PRO A 292 6.56 24.30 4.31
N THR A 293 7.84 24.04 4.59
CA THR A 293 8.39 24.03 5.97
C THR A 293 8.25 25.38 6.68
N THR A 294 8.14 26.47 5.92
CA THR A 294 7.88 27.83 6.42
C THR A 294 6.39 28.11 6.66
N GLY A 295 5.51 27.14 6.37
CA GLY A 295 4.06 27.32 6.29
C GLY A 295 3.60 28.04 5.01
N ALA A 296 2.28 28.14 4.85
CA ALA A 296 1.64 28.97 3.83
C ALA A 296 0.52 29.81 4.50
N ASN A 297 0.26 30.98 3.93
CA ASN A 297 -0.80 31.87 4.40
C ASN A 297 -1.89 31.96 3.35
N TYR A 298 -3.13 32.15 3.80
CA TYR A 298 -4.25 32.56 2.94
C TYR A 298 -4.88 33.84 3.48
N ARG A 299 -5.57 34.57 2.61
CA ARG A 299 -6.42 35.69 3.01
C ARG A 299 -7.69 35.70 2.18
N VAL A 300 -8.75 36.22 2.76
CA VAL A 300 -9.99 36.52 2.03
C VAL A 300 -10.02 38.02 1.78
N TYR A 301 -10.08 38.40 0.50
CA TYR A 301 -10.30 39.77 0.09
C TYR A 301 -11.78 39.94 -0.28
N LYS A 302 -12.39 41.00 0.25
CA LYS A 302 -13.78 41.39 -0.06
C LYS A 302 -13.72 42.83 -0.56
N THR A 303 -14.39 43.10 -1.67
CA THR A 303 -14.62 44.45 -2.20
C THR A 303 -15.91 45.03 -1.66
#